data_AF-A0A6I6IT26-F1
#
_entry.id   AF-A0A6I6IT26-F1
#
_cell.length_a   1.000
_cell.length_b   1.000
_cell.length_c   1.000
_cell.angle_alpha   90.00
_cell.angle_beta   90.00
_cell.angle_gamma   90.00
#
_symmetry.space_group_name_H-M   'P 1'
#
loop_
_entity.id
_entity.type
_entity.pdbx_description
1 polymer ?
#
loop_
_entity_poly.entity_id
_entity_poly.type
_entity_poly.pdbx_seq_one_letter_code
_entity_poly.pdbx_strand_id
1 'polypeptide(L)'
;MRSIIFTSTLAMSLCAMATAQEGPTPGCYTREYSQAHLDAHPDQVARAVYLLIQDQTHYDTTDRYAYLVVDFAEQGHVKRAGLGAQRLDQSLVCWKDSNGIRGCSVDCDGGWFTVSGETDSAMTIATEYLMVGDTEGCGGAIDLAEQPGQTVKYRLNRVDQSACLALVEN
;
A
#
# COMPACT_ATOMS: atom_id res chain seq x y z
N MET A 1 -49.18 -15.28 52.60
CA MET A 1 -47.80 -15.35 52.08
C MET A 1 -47.88 -15.70 50.60
N ARG A 2 -47.49 -14.79 49.71
CA ARG A 2 -47.43 -15.02 48.25
C ARG A 2 -46.03 -14.62 47.79
N SER A 3 -45.22 -15.61 47.42
CA SER A 3 -43.84 -15.45 46.99
C SER A 3 -43.78 -14.89 45.57
N ILE A 4 -43.00 -13.83 45.39
CA ILE A 4 -42.70 -13.22 44.08
C ILE A 4 -41.34 -13.78 43.65
N ILE A 5 -41.31 -14.55 42.57
CA ILE A 5 -40.07 -15.06 41.97
C ILE A 5 -39.61 -14.03 40.94
N PHE A 6 -38.51 -13.32 41.23
CA PHE A 6 -37.84 -12.42 40.31
C PHE A 6 -36.82 -13.19 39.47
N THR A 7 -37.18 -13.52 38.23
CA THR A 7 -36.27 -14.13 37.25
C THR A 7 -35.38 -13.03 36.67
N SER A 8 -34.12 -12.98 37.08
CA SER A 8 -33.13 -12.02 36.56
C SER A 8 -32.46 -12.58 35.31
N THR A 9 -32.74 -12.00 34.15
CA THR A 9 -32.01 -12.28 32.90
C THR A 9 -30.72 -11.46 32.87
N LEU A 10 -29.59 -12.13 33.05
CA LEU A 10 -28.25 -11.56 32.89
C LEU A 10 -27.96 -11.41 31.39
N ALA A 11 -28.05 -10.19 30.85
CA ALA A 11 -27.63 -9.89 29.49
C ALA A 11 -26.10 -9.76 29.45
N MET A 12 -25.41 -10.78 28.93
CA MET A 12 -23.98 -10.73 28.65
C MET A 12 -23.76 -9.91 27.37
N SER A 13 -23.40 -8.63 27.53
CA SER A 13 -22.91 -7.79 26.44
C SER A 13 -21.52 -8.28 26.03
N LEU A 14 -21.41 -8.96 24.88
CA LEU A 14 -20.13 -9.20 24.24
C LEU A 14 -19.58 -7.86 23.72
N CYS A 15 -18.63 -7.28 24.44
CA CYS A 15 -17.76 -6.25 23.88
C CYS A 15 -16.87 -6.92 22.83
N ALA A 16 -17.22 -6.79 21.55
CA ALA A 16 -16.31 -7.10 20.46
C ALA A 16 -15.12 -6.14 20.58
N MET A 17 -13.96 -6.67 20.98
CA MET A 17 -12.71 -5.93 20.91
C MET A 17 -12.38 -5.76 19.44
N ALA A 18 -12.73 -4.61 18.86
CA ALA A 18 -12.25 -4.23 17.54
C ALA A 18 -10.73 -4.12 17.62
N THR A 19 -10.02 -5.08 17.04
CA THR A 19 -8.58 -4.94 16.85
C THR A 19 -8.39 -3.69 16.00
N ALA A 20 -7.56 -2.76 16.48
CA ALA A 20 -7.27 -1.55 15.76
C ALA A 20 -6.59 -1.96 14.46
N GLN A 21 -7.29 -1.83 13.33
CA GLN A 21 -6.72 -2.20 12.03
C GLN A 21 -5.43 -1.41 11.79
N GLU A 22 -4.31 -2.12 11.74
CA GLU A 22 -2.99 -1.53 11.52
C GLU A 22 -2.85 -1.26 10.02
N GLY A 23 -2.68 -0.01 9.62
CA GLY A 23 -2.48 0.37 8.23
C GLY A 23 -3.66 0.18 7.25
N PRO A 24 -3.37 0.31 5.94
CA PRO A 24 -4.36 0.23 4.85
C PRO A 24 -5.13 -1.10 4.80
N THR A 25 -6.24 -1.13 4.06
CA THR A 25 -7.03 -2.37 3.96
C THR A 25 -6.28 -3.42 3.13
N PRO A 26 -6.16 -4.68 3.63
CA PRO A 26 -5.57 -5.76 2.86
C PRO A 26 -6.23 -5.97 1.50
N GLY A 27 -5.46 -6.58 0.61
CA GLY A 27 -5.88 -6.94 -0.73
C GLY A 27 -4.92 -6.43 -1.78
N CYS A 28 -5.35 -6.59 -3.03
CA CYS A 28 -4.52 -6.35 -4.18
C CYS A 28 -5.05 -5.17 -4.98
N TYR A 29 -4.16 -4.26 -5.34
CA TYR A 29 -4.49 -3.05 -6.07
C TYR A 29 -3.51 -2.84 -7.21
N THR A 30 -4.02 -2.49 -8.39
CA THR A 30 -3.18 -2.30 -9.57
C THR A 30 -3.57 -1.07 -10.36
N ARG A 31 -2.61 -0.54 -11.10
CA ARG A 31 -2.83 0.49 -12.12
C ARG A 31 -1.88 0.23 -13.26
N GLU A 32 -2.41 0.23 -14.47
CA GLU A 32 -1.62 0.26 -15.71
C GLU A 32 -2.06 1.48 -16.52
N TYR A 33 -1.09 2.19 -17.07
CA TYR A 33 -1.31 3.37 -17.90
C TYR A 33 -1.09 3.02 -19.37
N SER A 34 -1.98 3.49 -20.23
CA SER A 34 -1.85 3.33 -21.67
C SER A 34 -0.69 4.17 -22.21
N GLN A 35 -0.17 3.80 -23.38
CA GLN A 35 0.85 4.61 -24.04
C GLN A 35 0.38 6.06 -24.27
N ALA A 36 -0.88 6.24 -24.71
CA ALA A 36 -1.44 7.58 -24.91
C ALA A 36 -1.49 8.43 -23.62
N HIS A 37 -1.66 7.79 -22.45
CA HIS A 37 -1.54 8.47 -21.16
C HIS A 37 -0.09 8.86 -20.90
N LEU A 38 0.85 7.94 -21.06
CA LEU A 38 2.28 8.21 -20.84
C LEU A 38 2.81 9.32 -21.77
N ASP A 39 2.38 9.35 -23.02
CA ASP A 39 2.74 10.40 -23.98
C ASP A 39 2.23 11.79 -23.55
N ALA A 40 1.08 11.84 -22.85
CA ALA A 40 0.50 13.08 -22.32
C ALA A 40 1.12 13.52 -20.97
N HIS A 41 1.86 12.63 -20.30
CA HIS A 41 2.43 12.85 -18.97
C HIS A 41 3.94 12.52 -18.94
N PRO A 42 4.80 13.31 -19.61
CA PRO A 42 6.22 12.97 -19.84
C PRO A 42 7.06 12.81 -18.57
N ASP A 43 6.62 13.39 -17.46
CA ASP A 43 7.29 13.26 -16.15
C ASP A 43 6.83 12.02 -15.36
N GLN A 44 5.73 11.39 -15.77
CA GLN A 44 5.23 10.19 -15.10
C GLN A 44 6.21 9.03 -15.25
N VAL A 45 6.62 8.48 -14.10
CA VAL A 45 7.63 7.42 -14.08
C VAL A 45 7.06 6.02 -14.05
N ALA A 46 5.85 5.82 -13.51
CA ALA A 46 5.23 4.50 -13.47
C ALA A 46 4.41 4.22 -14.74
N ARG A 47 4.73 3.14 -15.47
CA ARG A 47 3.84 2.54 -16.48
C ARG A 47 2.79 1.68 -15.82
N ALA A 48 3.19 0.88 -14.83
CA ALA A 48 2.27 0.11 -14.01
C ALA A 48 2.71 0.05 -12.55
N VAL A 49 1.73 -0.04 -11.65
CA VAL A 49 1.91 -0.16 -10.20
C VAL A 49 1.07 -1.34 -9.74
N TYR A 50 1.68 -2.26 -9.00
CA TYR A 50 1.02 -3.40 -8.36
C TYR A 50 1.32 -3.35 -6.87
N LEU A 51 0.29 -3.43 -6.05
CA LEU A 51 0.38 -3.31 -4.60
C LEU A 51 -0.41 -4.45 -3.95
N LEU A 52 0.30 -5.37 -3.32
CA LEU A 52 -0.26 -6.39 -2.45
C LEU A 52 -0.13 -5.92 -1.00
N ILE A 53 -1.23 -5.87 -0.27
CA ILE A 53 -1.24 -5.58 1.16
C ILE A 53 -1.77 -6.80 1.90
N GLN A 54 -1.01 -7.32 2.87
CA GLN A 54 -1.39 -8.52 3.60
C GLN A 54 -0.93 -8.51 5.05
N ASP A 55 -1.71 -9.19 5.89
CA ASP A 55 -1.35 -9.45 7.27
C ASP A 55 -0.41 -10.65 7.32
N GLN A 56 0.66 -10.53 8.09
CA GLN A 56 1.60 -11.62 8.36
C GLN A 56 1.67 -11.83 9.86
N THR A 57 1.41 -13.07 10.29
CA THR A 57 1.48 -13.44 11.70
C THR A 57 2.81 -14.13 11.97
N HIS A 58 3.60 -13.54 12.85
CA HIS A 58 4.84 -14.11 13.36
C HIS A 58 4.70 -14.34 14.86
N TYR A 59 4.73 -15.63 15.26
CA TYR A 59 4.40 -16.07 16.61
C TYR A 59 3.02 -15.61 17.09
N ASP A 60 2.96 -14.61 17.96
CA ASP A 60 1.76 -14.04 18.56
C ASP A 60 1.45 -12.61 18.08
N THR A 61 2.25 -12.08 17.16
CA THR A 61 2.10 -10.73 16.61
C THR A 61 1.65 -10.81 15.15
N THR A 62 0.65 -10.01 14.79
CA THR A 62 0.19 -9.86 13.40
C THR A 62 0.51 -8.46 12.93
N ASP A 63 1.47 -8.35 12.02
CA ASP A 63 1.87 -7.10 11.39
C ASP A 63 1.28 -7.01 9.98
N ARG A 64 1.11 -5.78 9.47
CA ARG A 64 0.70 -5.56 8.08
C ARG A 64 1.88 -5.13 7.22
N TYR A 65 2.03 -5.80 6.09
CA TYR A 65 3.06 -5.50 5.10
C TYR A 65 2.44 -5.17 3.75
N ALA A 66 3.20 -4.44 2.94
CA ALA A 66 2.92 -4.27 1.53
C ALA A 66 4.10 -4.70 0.67
N TYR A 67 3.78 -5.31 -0.48
CA TYR A 67 4.72 -5.59 -1.56
C TYR A 67 4.32 -4.73 -2.73
N LEU A 68 5.20 -3.79 -3.08
CA LEU A 68 5.03 -2.86 -4.18
C LEU A 68 5.90 -3.31 -5.34
N VAL A 69 5.30 -3.46 -6.52
CA VAL A 69 6.04 -3.67 -7.77
C VAL A 69 5.68 -2.55 -8.73
N VAL A 70 6.69 -1.97 -9.35
CA VAL A 70 6.54 -0.89 -10.32
C VAL A 70 7.21 -1.29 -11.62
N ASP A 71 6.43 -1.28 -12.70
CA ASP A 71 6.99 -1.25 -14.04
C ASP A 71 7.22 0.22 -14.41
N PHE A 72 8.49 0.62 -14.50
CA PHE A 72 8.85 1.98 -14.84
C PHE A 72 8.69 2.24 -16.34
N ALA A 73 8.21 3.43 -16.67
CA ALA A 73 8.16 3.94 -18.04
C ALA A 73 9.56 4.39 -18.49
N GLU A 74 9.79 4.41 -19.80
CA GLU A 74 11.05 4.87 -20.41
C GLU A 74 11.05 6.42 -20.56
N GLN A 75 10.73 7.13 -19.48
CA GLN A 75 10.60 8.59 -19.41
C GLN A 75 10.88 9.14 -18.00
N GLY A 76 10.61 10.42 -17.74
CA GLY A 76 10.83 11.06 -16.43
C GLY A 76 12.27 10.97 -15.91
N HIS A 77 12.45 11.03 -14.59
CA HIS A 77 13.78 10.91 -13.96
C HIS A 77 14.34 9.50 -13.98
N VAL A 78 13.48 8.47 -13.99
CA VAL A 78 13.91 7.06 -14.00
C VAL A 78 14.71 6.71 -15.25
N LYS A 79 14.34 7.26 -16.41
CA LYS A 79 15.15 7.16 -17.63
C LYS A 79 16.53 7.78 -17.46
N ARG A 80 16.61 8.99 -16.87
CA ARG A 80 17.89 9.69 -16.65
C ARG A 80 18.80 8.93 -15.68
N ALA A 81 18.20 8.20 -14.74
CA ALA A 81 18.90 7.31 -13.82
C ALA A 81 19.31 5.96 -14.43
N GLY A 82 18.93 5.67 -15.69
CA GLY A 82 19.22 4.38 -16.34
C GLY A 82 18.32 3.23 -15.90
N LEU A 83 17.21 3.53 -15.21
CA LEU A 83 16.24 2.58 -14.67
C LEU A 83 14.88 2.64 -15.39
N GLY A 84 14.81 3.35 -16.52
CA GLY A 84 13.63 3.35 -17.39
C GLY A 84 13.37 1.95 -17.97
N ALA A 85 12.08 1.65 -18.22
CA ALA A 85 11.61 0.35 -18.70
C ALA A 85 11.95 -0.87 -17.80
N GLN A 86 12.46 -0.65 -16.58
CA GLN A 86 12.75 -1.71 -15.64
C GLN A 86 11.53 -2.04 -14.76
N ARG A 87 11.47 -3.28 -14.29
CA ARG A 87 10.58 -3.73 -13.24
C ARG A 87 11.37 -3.79 -11.94
N LEU A 88 10.89 -3.09 -10.91
CA LEU A 88 11.51 -3.06 -9.60
C LEU A 88 10.46 -3.30 -8.52
N ASP A 89 10.85 -3.94 -7.44
CA ASP A 89 10.00 -4.24 -6.30
C ASP A 89 10.50 -3.60 -5.00
N GLN A 90 9.62 -3.53 -4.01
CA GLN A 90 9.91 -3.00 -2.68
C GLN A 90 8.99 -3.62 -1.64
N SER A 91 9.56 -3.98 -0.49
CA SER A 91 8.82 -4.41 0.69
C SER A 91 8.62 -3.23 1.64
N LEU A 92 7.41 -3.11 2.21
CA LEU A 92 7.05 -2.02 3.10
C LEU A 92 6.35 -2.52 4.35
N VAL A 93 6.59 -1.82 5.47
CA VAL A 93 5.85 -2.02 6.71
C VAL A 93 4.70 -1.02 6.76
N CYS A 94 3.49 -1.51 7.00
CA CYS A 94 2.30 -0.69 7.04
C CYS A 94 1.94 -0.26 8.46
N TRP A 95 1.39 0.94 8.57
CA TRP A 95 1.13 1.58 9.85
C TRP A 95 -0.13 2.42 9.81
N LYS A 96 -0.70 2.65 10.99
CA LYS A 96 -1.71 3.67 11.22
C LYS A 96 -1.25 4.56 12.36
N ASP A 97 -1.18 5.86 12.13
CA ASP A 97 -0.74 6.81 13.15
C ASP A 97 -1.88 7.15 14.15
N SER A 98 -1.56 7.98 15.14
CA SER A 98 -2.51 8.42 16.17
C SER A 98 -3.64 9.30 15.64
N ASN A 99 -3.47 9.91 14.45
CA ASN A 99 -4.48 10.72 13.77
C ASN A 99 -5.37 9.89 12.83
N GLY A 100 -5.11 8.58 12.72
CA GLY A 100 -5.82 7.67 11.82
C GLY A 100 -5.32 7.71 10.38
N ILE A 101 -4.21 8.39 10.09
CA ILE A 101 -3.55 8.33 8.79
C ILE A 101 -2.97 6.93 8.62
N ARG A 102 -3.25 6.33 7.47
CA ARG A 102 -2.78 4.99 7.11
C ARG A 102 -1.75 5.09 6.00
N GLY A 103 -0.69 4.30 6.09
CA GLY A 103 0.37 4.30 5.09
C GLY A 103 1.25 3.06 5.19
N CYS A 104 2.25 2.98 4.32
CA CYS A 104 3.33 2.01 4.44
C CYS A 104 4.66 2.70 4.11
N SER A 105 5.72 2.29 4.80
CA SER A 105 7.06 2.88 4.71
C SER A 105 8.10 1.84 4.36
N VAL A 106 9.13 2.29 3.65
CA VAL A 106 10.35 1.52 3.39
C VAL A 106 11.30 1.73 4.55
N ASP A 107 11.99 0.67 4.95
CA ASP A 107 13.03 0.76 5.98
C ASP A 107 14.21 1.64 5.53
N CYS A 108 15.04 2.07 6.49
CA CYS A 108 16.23 2.88 6.25
C CYS A 108 15.96 4.21 5.55
N ASP A 109 14.92 4.92 6.00
CA ASP A 109 14.52 6.22 5.47
C ASP A 109 14.17 6.22 3.98
N GLY A 110 13.80 5.07 3.39
CA GLY A 110 13.41 4.95 1.97
C GLY A 110 12.06 5.58 1.62
N GLY A 111 11.49 6.38 2.50
CA GLY A 111 10.24 7.09 2.29
C GLY A 111 8.99 6.27 2.58
N TRP A 112 7.84 6.82 2.18
CA TRP A 112 6.53 6.23 2.48
C TRP A 112 5.46 6.69 1.49
N PHE A 113 4.34 5.98 1.48
CA PHE A 113 3.09 6.50 0.96
C PHE A 113 2.03 6.58 2.07
N THR A 114 1.06 7.47 1.87
CA THR A 114 -0.17 7.52 2.67
C THR A 114 -1.37 7.18 1.82
N VAL A 115 -2.43 6.65 2.43
CA VAL A 115 -3.71 6.41 1.76
C VAL A 115 -4.56 7.67 1.86
N SER A 116 -4.69 8.38 0.74
CA SER A 116 -5.46 9.62 0.62
C SER A 116 -6.92 9.40 0.23
N GLY A 117 -7.28 8.18 -0.17
CA GLY A 117 -8.66 7.77 -0.44
C GLY A 117 -8.77 6.26 -0.56
N GLU A 118 -9.85 5.68 -0.05
CA GLU A 118 -10.10 4.23 -0.12
C GLU A 118 -11.60 3.99 -0.27
N THR A 119 -11.93 3.03 -1.13
CA THR A 119 -13.28 2.54 -1.42
C THR A 119 -13.23 1.03 -1.60
N ASP A 120 -14.37 0.37 -1.72
CA ASP A 120 -14.42 -1.08 -1.95
C ASP A 120 -13.69 -1.51 -3.23
N SER A 121 -13.64 -0.65 -4.25
CA SER A 121 -13.07 -0.97 -5.57
C SER A 121 -11.73 -0.31 -5.88
N ALA A 122 -11.20 0.55 -5.00
CA ALA A 122 -9.97 1.30 -5.30
C ALA A 122 -9.32 1.93 -4.07
N MET A 123 -8.02 2.17 -4.18
CA MET A 123 -7.19 2.89 -3.23
C MET A 123 -6.43 4.00 -3.95
N THR A 124 -6.28 5.17 -3.33
CA THR A 124 -5.39 6.23 -3.81
C THR A 124 -4.26 6.42 -2.82
N ILE A 125 -3.05 6.05 -3.23
CA ILE A 125 -1.84 6.31 -2.47
C ILE A 125 -1.24 7.67 -2.89
N ALA A 126 -0.63 8.35 -1.94
CA ALA A 126 0.04 9.62 -2.12
C ALA A 126 1.45 9.57 -1.52
N THR A 127 2.46 10.01 -2.27
CA THR A 127 3.84 10.05 -1.81
C THR A 127 4.56 11.28 -2.37
N GLU A 128 5.47 11.85 -1.57
CA GLU A 128 6.43 12.89 -1.99
C GLU A 128 7.85 12.34 -2.13
N TYR A 129 8.06 11.12 -1.62
CA TYR A 129 9.32 10.40 -1.62
C TYR A 129 9.05 8.95 -1.23
N LEU A 130 9.29 8.01 -2.15
CA LEU A 130 9.19 6.59 -1.90
C LEU A 130 10.13 5.83 -2.83
N MET A 131 11.15 5.23 -2.26
CA MET A 131 12.18 4.52 -3.00
C MET A 131 11.75 3.09 -3.34
N VAL A 132 11.93 2.70 -4.60
CA VAL A 132 11.58 1.37 -5.14
C VAL A 132 12.82 0.71 -5.75
N GLY A 133 12.90 -0.62 -5.62
CA GLY A 133 13.98 -1.45 -6.14
C GLY A 133 14.99 -1.84 -5.07
N ASP A 134 15.47 -3.08 -5.14
CA ASP A 134 16.52 -3.57 -4.25
C ASP A 134 17.88 -2.93 -4.57
N THR A 135 18.69 -2.74 -3.55
CA THR A 135 20.09 -2.30 -3.67
C THR A 135 20.96 -3.27 -2.87
N GLU A 136 22.29 -3.20 -2.97
CA GLU A 136 23.15 -4.00 -2.07
C GLU A 136 22.98 -3.63 -0.56
N GLY A 137 22.07 -2.70 -0.23
CA GLY A 137 21.59 -2.38 1.11
C GLY A 137 20.09 -2.06 1.16
N CYS A 138 19.65 -1.43 2.25
CA CYS A 138 18.26 -1.01 2.45
C CYS A 138 18.01 0.43 1.96
N GLY A 139 16.73 0.78 1.72
CA GLY A 139 16.32 2.15 1.41
C GLY A 139 15.95 2.42 -0.05
N GLY A 140 16.13 1.45 -0.94
CA GLY A 140 15.60 1.47 -2.31
C GLY A 140 16.50 2.13 -3.38
N ALA A 141 16.20 1.90 -4.66
CA ALA A 141 17.06 2.33 -5.77
C ALA A 141 16.63 3.64 -6.44
N ILE A 142 15.33 3.87 -6.59
CA ILE A 142 14.80 5.01 -7.35
C ILE A 142 13.50 5.54 -6.76
N ASP A 143 13.33 6.86 -6.76
CA ASP A 143 12.13 7.50 -6.22
C ASP A 143 10.93 7.31 -7.15
N LEU A 144 9.79 6.93 -6.59
CA LEU A 144 8.51 6.83 -7.28
C LEU A 144 7.86 8.21 -7.48
N ALA A 145 8.19 9.21 -6.65
CA ALA A 145 7.69 10.56 -6.84
C ALA A 145 8.24 11.16 -8.15
N GLU A 146 7.36 11.66 -9.00
CA GLU A 146 7.70 12.14 -10.36
C GLU A 146 8.60 13.39 -10.34
N GLN A 147 8.53 14.17 -9.27
CA GLN A 147 9.33 15.37 -9.05
C GLN A 147 9.70 15.50 -7.57
N PRO A 148 10.92 15.93 -7.23
CA PRO A 148 11.33 16.11 -5.85
C PRO A 148 10.42 17.07 -5.08
N GLY A 149 9.94 16.63 -3.92
CA GLY A 149 9.12 17.45 -3.01
C GLY A 149 7.71 17.76 -3.53
N GLN A 150 7.25 17.09 -4.60
CA GLN A 150 5.87 17.20 -5.08
C GLN A 150 5.13 15.90 -4.81
N THR A 151 3.95 16.01 -4.21
CA THR A 151 3.11 14.84 -3.96
C THR A 151 2.59 14.29 -5.29
N VAL A 152 2.94 13.06 -5.62
CA VAL A 152 2.28 12.29 -6.67
C VAL A 152 1.18 11.42 -6.06
N LYS A 153 0.10 11.20 -6.81
CA LYS A 153 -1.00 10.32 -6.40
C LYS A 153 -1.25 9.23 -7.42
N TYR A 154 -1.28 7.99 -6.96
CA TYR A 154 -1.65 6.83 -7.76
C TYR A 154 -3.01 6.31 -7.31
N ARG A 155 -4.01 6.36 -8.20
CA ARG A 155 -5.26 5.65 -8.00
C ARG A 155 -5.13 4.23 -8.55
N LEU A 156 -5.17 3.27 -7.65
CA LEU A 156 -5.07 1.84 -7.89
C LEU A 156 -6.46 1.20 -7.79
N ASN A 157 -6.79 0.34 -8.74
CA ASN A 157 -8.04 -0.42 -8.75
C ASN A 157 -7.85 -1.71 -7.95
N ARG A 158 -8.81 -2.07 -7.10
CA ARG A 158 -8.83 -3.38 -6.45
C ARG A 158 -8.99 -4.46 -7.52
N VAL A 159 -8.20 -5.52 -7.42
CA VAL A 159 -8.28 -6.70 -8.28
C VAL A 159 -8.37 -7.97 -7.45
N ASP A 160 -8.65 -9.08 -8.13
CA ASP A 160 -8.64 -10.41 -7.52
C ASP A 160 -7.24 -10.76 -7.00
N GLN A 161 -7.16 -11.34 -5.80
CA GLN A 161 -5.89 -11.55 -5.12
C GLN A 161 -4.97 -12.49 -5.92
N SER A 162 -5.55 -13.54 -6.49
CA SER A 162 -4.84 -14.52 -7.32
C SER A 162 -4.18 -13.89 -8.55
N ALA A 163 -4.83 -12.92 -9.17
CA ALA A 163 -4.31 -12.21 -10.34
C ALA A 163 -3.12 -11.31 -10.00
N CYS A 164 -3.09 -10.75 -8.79
CA CYS A 164 -1.99 -9.88 -8.37
C CYS A 164 -0.78 -10.66 -7.83
N LEU A 165 -0.97 -11.81 -7.17
CA LEU A 165 0.15 -12.66 -6.76
C LEU A 165 0.99 -13.09 -7.97
N ALA A 166 0.34 -13.46 -9.08
CA ALA A 166 1.02 -13.78 -10.34
C ALA A 166 1.84 -12.60 -10.94
N LEU A 167 1.57 -11.37 -10.48
CA LEU A 167 2.32 -10.18 -10.87
C LEU A 167 3.41 -9.88 -9.84
N VAL A 168 3.16 -10.03 -8.54
CA VAL A 168 4.12 -9.65 -7.50
C VAL A 168 5.20 -10.72 -7.27
N GLU A 169 4.92 -11.99 -7.54
CA GLU A 169 5.85 -13.13 -7.31
C GLU A 169 6.67 -13.55 -8.54
N ASN A 170 6.67 -12.74 -9.61
CA ASN A 170 7.19 -13.09 -10.93
C ASN A 170 8.31 -12.15 -11.35
#